data_AF-A0A191YPE0-F1
#
_entry.id   AF-A0A191YPE0-F1
#
_cell.length_a   1.000
_cell.length_b   1.000
_cell.length_c   1.000
_cell.angle_alpha   90.00
_cell.angle_beta   90.00
_cell.angle_gamma   90.00
#
_symmetry.space_group_name_H-M   'P 1'
#
loop_
_entity.id
_entity.type
_entity.pdbx_description
1 polymer ?
#
loop_
_entity_poly.entity_id
_entity_poly.type
_entity_poly.pdbx_seq_one_letter_code
_entity_poly.pdbx_strand_id
1 'polypeptide(L)'
;MNDPKVEAKYESILLRVLWMIVFLLVWQVAQFILGAVVLVQLIYRLIYGAPSASLMNFGDSLSQFLAQIGRFGTFHSDQKPWPFADWPTPRTPEGEAPHVVAPAPHPARDEEPKL
;
A
#
# COMPACT_ATOMS: atom_id res chain seq x y z
N MET A 1 5.99 7.67 -47.44
CA MET A 1 7.16 8.01 -46.62
C MET A 1 6.75 7.68 -45.19
N ASN A 2 7.06 6.47 -44.69
CA ASN A 2 6.80 6.17 -43.28
C ASN A 2 8.00 6.66 -42.49
N ASP A 3 7.78 7.62 -41.61
CA ASP A 3 8.80 8.14 -40.72
C ASP A 3 9.04 7.15 -39.58
N PRO A 4 10.23 6.50 -39.48
CA PRO A 4 10.52 5.53 -38.42
C PRO A 4 10.44 6.15 -37.01
N LYS A 5 10.57 7.48 -36.89
CA LYS A 5 10.41 8.23 -35.64
C LYS A 5 8.96 8.24 -35.13
N VAL A 6 7.99 8.16 -36.04
CA VAL A 6 6.56 8.21 -35.72
C VAL A 6 6.09 6.85 -35.17
N GLU A 7 6.54 5.74 -35.76
CA GLU A 7 6.23 4.38 -35.29
C GLU A 7 6.74 4.13 -33.86
N ALA A 8 7.99 4.47 -33.56
CA ALA A 8 8.57 4.30 -32.22
C ALA A 8 7.83 5.10 -31.12
N LYS A 9 7.31 6.29 -31.46
CA LYS A 9 6.53 7.12 -30.53
C LYS A 9 5.16 6.50 -30.23
N TYR A 10 4.50 5.93 -31.24
CA TYR A 10 3.23 5.22 -31.03
C TYR A 10 3.41 3.93 -30.25
N GLU A 11 4.49 3.18 -30.49
CA GLU A 11 4.79 1.97 -29.73
C GLU A 11 4.99 2.26 -28.23
N SER A 12 5.65 3.38 -27.91
CA SER A 12 5.81 3.86 -26.53
C SER A 12 4.47 4.26 -25.88
N ILE A 13 3.57 4.91 -26.64
CA ILE A 13 2.23 5.26 -26.14
C ILE A 13 1.39 4.01 -25.92
N LEU A 14 1.44 3.06 -26.84
CA LEU A 14 0.67 1.83 -26.79
C LEU A 14 1.10 0.97 -25.60
N LEU A 15 2.41 0.89 -25.35
CA LEU A 15 2.97 0.20 -24.19
C LEU A 15 2.56 0.88 -22.88
N ARG A 16 2.50 2.22 -22.83
CA ARG A 16 1.94 2.93 -21.67
C ARG A 16 0.46 2.60 -21.47
N VAL A 17 -0.35 2.65 -22.53
CA VAL A 17 -1.79 2.33 -22.46
C VAL A 17 -2.01 0.89 -21.99
N LEU A 18 -1.18 -0.06 -22.47
CA LEU A 18 -1.20 -1.44 -21.99
C LEU A 18 -0.96 -1.51 -20.47
N TRP A 19 0.08 -0.82 -19.98
CA TRP A 19 0.34 -0.72 -18.54
C TRP A 19 -0.80 -0.07 -17.77
N MET A 20 -1.44 0.97 -18.33
CA MET A 20 -2.61 1.59 -17.70
C MET A 20 -3.76 0.60 -17.54
N ILE A 21 -4.05 -0.21 -18.56
CA ILE A 21 -5.10 -1.24 -18.49
C ILE A 21 -4.75 -2.30 -17.43
N VAL A 22 -3.49 -2.77 -17.41
CA VAL A 22 -3.02 -3.73 -16.40
C VAL A 22 -3.17 -3.15 -14.99
N PHE A 23 -2.71 -1.92 -14.76
CA PHE A 23 -2.84 -1.29 -13.46
C PHE A 23 -4.29 -0.98 -13.08
N LEU A 24 -5.18 -0.72 -14.04
CA LEU A 24 -6.62 -0.61 -13.79
C LEU A 24 -7.21 -1.95 -13.33
N LEU A 25 -6.80 -3.09 -13.90
CA LEU A 25 -7.22 -4.40 -13.40
C LEU A 25 -6.72 -4.65 -11.98
N VAL A 26 -5.45 -4.33 -11.71
CA VAL A 26 -4.86 -4.42 -10.36
C VAL A 26 -5.60 -3.50 -9.38
N TRP A 27 -5.97 -2.29 -9.82
CA TRP A 27 -6.77 -1.35 -9.03
C TRP A 27 -8.08 -1.99 -8.59
N GLN A 28 -8.81 -2.67 -9.48
CA GLN A 28 -10.08 -3.32 -9.11
C GLN A 28 -9.87 -4.36 -8.02
N VAL A 29 -8.85 -5.23 -8.16
CA VAL A 29 -8.52 -6.23 -7.14
C VAL A 29 -8.15 -5.56 -5.81
N ALA A 30 -7.33 -4.51 -5.86
CA ALA A 30 -6.94 -3.74 -4.69
C ALA A 30 -8.16 -3.07 -3.99
N GLN A 31 -9.16 -2.58 -4.74
CA GLN A 31 -10.40 -2.08 -4.16
C GLN A 31 -11.20 -3.16 -3.44
N PHE A 32 -11.32 -4.36 -4.02
CA PHE A 32 -11.97 -5.50 -3.35
C PHE A 32 -11.24 -5.86 -2.05
N ILE A 33 -9.91 -5.91 -2.06
CA ILE A 33 -9.10 -6.18 -0.88
C ILE A 33 -9.30 -5.08 0.17
N LEU A 34 -9.30 -3.81 -0.24
CA LEU A 34 -9.52 -2.69 0.68
C LEU A 34 -10.90 -2.78 1.35
N GLY A 35 -11.95 -3.10 0.58
CA GLY A 35 -13.30 -3.34 1.11
C GLY A 35 -13.32 -4.50 2.13
N ALA A 36 -12.62 -5.60 1.83
CA ALA A 36 -12.49 -6.72 2.76
C ALA A 36 -11.74 -6.31 4.05
N VAL A 37 -10.66 -5.53 3.95
CA VAL A 37 -9.91 -5.01 5.10
C VAL A 37 -10.80 -4.15 6.00
N VAL A 38 -11.62 -3.27 5.42
CA VAL A 38 -12.58 -2.43 6.17
C VAL A 38 -13.60 -3.30 6.90
N LEU A 39 -14.19 -4.30 6.23
CA LEU A 39 -15.14 -5.22 6.86
C LEU A 39 -14.50 -6.00 8.01
N VAL A 40 -13.29 -6.54 7.81
CA VAL A 40 -12.55 -7.26 8.85
C VAL A 40 -12.23 -6.34 10.02
N GLN A 41 -11.80 -5.09 9.78
CA GLN A 41 -11.57 -4.14 10.86
C GLN A 41 -12.84 -3.82 11.65
N LEU A 42 -13.99 -3.66 10.99
CA LEU A 42 -15.26 -3.42 11.66
C LEU A 42 -15.67 -4.59 12.56
N ILE A 43 -15.54 -5.83 12.05
CA ILE A 43 -15.81 -7.05 12.83
C ILE A 43 -14.84 -7.14 14.02
N TYR A 44 -13.55 -6.89 13.79
CA TYR A 44 -12.53 -6.95 14.83
C TYR A 44 -12.79 -5.92 15.93
N ARG A 45 -13.14 -4.69 15.56
CA ARG A 45 -13.51 -3.63 16.50
C ARG A 45 -14.75 -4.00 17.31
N LEU A 46 -15.73 -4.67 16.70
CA LEU A 46 -16.95 -5.09 17.39
C LEU A 46 -16.69 -6.19 18.43
N ILE A 47 -15.76 -7.10 18.16
CA ILE A 47 -15.42 -8.24 19.04
C ILE A 47 -14.40 -7.83 20.12
N TYR A 48 -13.34 -7.13 19.73
CA TYR A 48 -12.18 -6.83 20.58
C TYR A 48 -12.16 -5.39 21.13
N GLY A 49 -13.09 -4.53 20.71
CA GLY A 49 -13.17 -3.13 21.14
C GLY A 49 -12.14 -2.20 20.49
N ALA A 50 -11.06 -2.73 19.90
CA ALA A 50 -9.99 -1.96 19.28
C ALA A 50 -9.69 -2.44 17.84
N PRO A 51 -9.29 -1.54 16.93
CA PRO A 51 -8.80 -1.91 15.60
C PRO A 51 -7.39 -2.52 15.69
N SER A 52 -7.06 -3.39 14.73
CA SER A 52 -5.72 -4.00 14.69
C SER A 52 -4.71 -3.12 13.94
N ALA A 53 -3.55 -2.92 14.55
CA ALA A 53 -2.48 -2.07 14.01
C ALA A 53 -2.01 -2.53 12.62
N SER A 54 -1.90 -3.84 12.43
CA SER A 54 -1.43 -4.43 11.18
C SER A 54 -2.40 -4.16 10.01
N LEU A 55 -3.72 -4.34 10.23
CA LEU A 55 -4.72 -4.04 9.20
C LEU A 55 -4.86 -2.55 8.94
N MET A 56 -4.65 -1.69 9.95
CA MET A 56 -4.63 -0.23 9.77
C MET A 56 -3.47 0.19 8.87
N ASN A 57 -2.26 -0.28 9.18
CA ASN A 57 -1.06 -0.01 8.38
C ASN A 57 -1.21 -0.55 6.96
N PHE A 58 -1.69 -1.80 6.80
CA PHE A 58 -1.92 -2.37 5.49
C PHE A 58 -2.96 -1.59 4.68
N GLY A 59 -4.07 -1.17 5.30
CA GLY A 59 -5.12 -0.38 4.67
C GLY A 59 -4.62 0.98 4.20
N ASP A 60 -3.78 1.67 4.98
CA ASP A 60 -3.17 2.94 4.56
C ASP A 60 -2.19 2.73 3.41
N SER A 61 -1.29 1.75 3.48
CA SER A 61 -0.40 1.40 2.36
C SER A 61 -1.18 1.07 1.09
N LEU A 62 -2.24 0.28 1.19
CA LEU A 62 -3.08 -0.10 0.04
C LEU A 62 -3.79 1.12 -0.56
N SER A 63 -4.26 2.05 0.29
CA SER A 63 -4.87 3.31 -0.15
C SER A 63 -3.86 4.20 -0.88
N GLN A 64 -2.62 4.28 -0.39
CA GLN A 64 -1.54 4.99 -1.07
C GLN A 64 -1.18 4.33 -2.41
N PHE A 65 -1.17 3.00 -2.48
CA PHE A 65 -0.91 2.25 -3.71
C PHE A 65 -1.98 2.55 -4.78
N LEU A 66 -3.26 2.57 -4.40
CA LEU A 66 -4.35 3.01 -5.28
C LEU A 66 -4.11 4.44 -5.80
N ALA A 67 -3.76 5.38 -4.91
CA ALA A 67 -3.45 6.75 -5.32
C ALA A 67 -2.27 6.83 -6.30
N GLN A 68 -1.24 5.98 -6.15
CA GLN A 68 -0.12 5.90 -7.09
C GLN A 68 -0.56 5.42 -8.47
N ILE A 69 -1.38 4.36 -8.55
CA ILE A 69 -1.95 3.91 -9.83
C ILE A 69 -2.74 5.03 -10.50
N GLY A 70 -3.51 5.79 -9.74
CA GLY A 70 -4.35 6.88 -10.27
C GLY A 70 -3.51 8.01 -10.82
N ARG A 71 -2.42 8.37 -10.13
CA ARG A 71 -1.44 9.34 -10.62
C ARG A 71 -0.74 8.87 -11.89
N PHE A 72 -0.41 7.58 -11.99
CA PHE A 72 0.13 7.00 -13.21
C PHE A 72 -0.86 7.06 -14.38
N GLY A 73 -2.12 6.66 -14.14
CA GLY A 73 -3.16 6.64 -15.16
C GLY A 73 -3.61 8.04 -15.63
N THR A 74 -3.47 9.05 -14.77
CA THR A 74 -3.83 10.45 -15.09
C THR A 74 -2.67 11.27 -15.67
N PHE A 75 -1.55 10.61 -16.04
CA PHE A 75 -0.33 11.26 -16.51
C PHE A 75 0.28 12.25 -15.51
N HIS A 76 -0.11 12.17 -14.24
CA HIS A 76 0.41 13.02 -13.19
C HIS A 76 1.78 12.52 -12.70
N SER A 77 2.06 11.23 -12.89
CA SER A 77 3.36 10.62 -12.62
C SER A 77 3.68 9.59 -13.70
N ASP A 78 4.96 9.53 -14.08
CA ASP A 78 5.48 8.48 -14.96
C ASP A 78 6.09 7.30 -14.17
N GLN A 79 6.08 7.38 -12.83
CA GLN A 79 6.53 6.29 -11.99
C GLN A 79 5.51 5.16 -11.95
N LYS A 80 5.98 3.96 -12.30
CA LYS A 80 5.19 2.73 -12.24
C LYS A 80 5.11 2.27 -10.79
N PRO A 81 3.91 1.98 -10.26
CA PRO A 81 3.76 1.48 -8.90
C PRO A 81 4.30 0.04 -8.77
N TRP A 82 4.25 -0.52 -7.56
CA TRP A 82 4.66 -1.89 -7.27
C TRP A 82 4.15 -2.89 -8.33
N PRO A 83 4.98 -3.83 -8.82
CA PRO A 83 6.28 -4.27 -8.30
C PRO A 83 7.52 -3.51 -8.80
N PHE A 84 7.35 -2.45 -9.59
CA PHE A 84 8.49 -1.69 -10.13
C PHE A 84 9.05 -0.64 -9.18
N ALA A 85 8.24 -0.23 -8.20
CA ALA A 85 8.61 0.66 -7.12
C ALA A 85 8.39 -0.04 -5.78
N ASP A 86 8.97 0.52 -4.72
CA ASP A 86 8.78 0.03 -3.36
C ASP A 86 7.30 0.11 -2.94
N TRP A 87 6.90 -0.85 -2.10
CA TRP A 87 5.58 -0.84 -1.50
C TRP A 87 5.43 0.40 -0.59
N PRO A 88 4.33 1.18 -0.72
CA PRO A 88 4.16 2.41 0.04
C PRO A 88 4.22 2.18 1.56
N THR A 89 5.06 2.97 2.22
CA THR A 89 5.17 2.95 3.68
C THR A 89 3.91 3.55 4.31
N PRO A 90 3.26 2.85 5.25
CA PRO A 90 2.08 3.37 5.91
C PRO A 90 2.42 4.63 6.70
N ARG A 91 1.54 5.62 6.64
CA ARG A 91 1.65 6.85 7.43
C ARG A 91 1.30 6.56 8.88
N THR A 92 1.85 7.37 9.79
CA THR A 92 1.49 7.31 11.20
C THR A 92 -0.01 7.54 11.35
N PRO A 93 -0.76 6.68 12.07
CA PRO A 93 -2.18 6.88 12.26
C PRO A 93 -2.44 8.21 12.98
N GLU A 94 -3.18 9.13 12.34
CA GLU A 94 -3.56 10.43 12.93
C GLU A 94 -4.81 10.32 13.85
N GLY A 95 -5.44 9.14 13.91
CA GLY A 95 -6.67 8.86 14.66
C GLY A 95 -6.45 8.01 15.92
N GLU A 96 -7.27 6.98 16.09
CA GLU A 96 -7.21 6.07 17.26
C GLU A 96 -5.89 5.30 17.30
N ALA A 97 -5.21 5.31 18.45
CA ALA A 97 -4.00 4.54 18.66
C ALA A 97 -4.35 3.05 18.52
N PRO A 98 -3.67 2.30 17.62
CA PRO A 98 -3.89 0.87 17.54
C PRO A 98 -3.62 0.19 18.87
N HIS A 99 -4.20 -0.99 19.09
CA HIS A 99 -3.87 -1.80 20.26
C HIS A 99 -2.38 -2.20 20.21
N VAL A 100 -1.53 -1.40 20.85
CA VAL A 100 -0.12 -1.73 21.08
C VAL A 100 -0.09 -2.56 22.34
N VAL A 101 0.21 -3.87 22.20
CA VAL A 101 0.71 -4.62 23.35
C VAL A 101 2.05 -3.97 23.68
N ALA A 102 2.10 -3.18 24.76
CA ALA A 102 3.33 -2.58 25.23
C ALA A 102 4.37 -3.72 25.34
N PRO A 103 5.57 -3.57 24.76
CA PRO A 103 6.65 -4.51 25.01
C PRO A 103 6.76 -4.65 26.52
N ALA A 104 6.55 -5.86 27.04
CA ALA A 104 6.72 -6.12 28.45
C ALA A 104 8.08 -5.53 28.87
N PRO A 105 8.16 -4.76 29.97
CA PRO A 105 9.43 -4.24 30.44
C PRO A 105 10.42 -5.40 30.46
N HIS A 106 11.45 -5.34 29.61
CA HIS A 106 12.51 -6.31 29.65
C HIS A 106 12.95 -6.36 31.11
N PRO A 107 12.84 -7.51 31.81
CA PRO A 107 13.36 -7.60 33.16
C PRO A 107 14.82 -7.21 33.03
N ALA A 108 15.22 -6.15 33.74
CA ALA A 108 16.61 -5.81 33.91
C ALA A 108 17.26 -7.11 34.37
N ARG A 109 18.06 -7.73 33.49
CA ARG A 109 18.74 -8.97 33.80
C ARG A 109 19.72 -8.58 34.89
N ASP A 110 19.33 -8.93 36.11
CA ASP A 110 20.03 -8.63 37.33
C ASP A 110 21.53 -8.89 37.12
N GLU A 111 22.30 -7.89 37.54
CA GLU A 111 23.73 -7.82 37.46
C GLU A 111 24.35 -9.18 37.85
N GLU A 112 24.98 -9.83 36.88
CA GLU A 112 25.76 -11.05 37.09
C GLU A 112 26.75 -10.78 38.25
N PRO A 113 26.71 -11.55 39.36
CA PRO A 113 27.65 -11.32 40.44
C PRO A 113 29.04 -11.70 39.91
N LYS A 114 29.87 -10.67 39.69
CA LYS A 114 31.31 -10.85 39.45
C LYS A 114 31.90 -11.63 40.61
N LEU A 115 32.56 -12.74 40.26
CA LEU A 115 33.34 -13.65 41.10
C LEU A 115 34.07 -12.98 42.26
#